data_AF-A0A6P8DY53-F1
#
_entry.id   AF-A0A6P8DY53-F1
#
_cell.length_a   1.000
_cell.length_b   1.000
_cell.length_c   1.000
_cell.angle_alpha   90.00
_cell.angle_beta   90.00
_cell.angle_gamma   90.00
#
_symmetry.space_group_name_H-M   'P 1'
#
loop_
_entity.id
_entity.type
_entity.pdbx_description
1 polymer ?
#
loop_
_entity_poly.entity_id
_entity_poly.type
_entity_poly.pdbx_seq_one_letter_code
_entity_poly.pdbx_strand_id
1 'polypeptide(L)'
;MAFAATASSAPAIPGSNFTRLSSSNELKASQVGSFRPVDRSHFASTSLNVSQRRNLVKPVNAEPKRNDSFVPAAATTAAPVAEKVEIKVDDYEQLAKDLDGASPLEIMDKALEKFGDDIAIAFSGAEDVALIEYAKLTGRPFRVFSLDTGRLNPETYQFFDTVEKTYGIRIEYMFPDSVEVQALVRNKGLFSFYEDGHQECCRVRKVRPLRRALKGLRAWITGQRKDQSPGTRSEIPVVQVDPVFEGMDAGIGSLVKWNPLANVEGQDLWSFLRAMEVPVNSLHSKGYVSIGCEPCTRPVLPGQHEREGRWWWEDAKAKECGLHKGNLKQGEAVTLNGNGNGLAQSNGNATVPDIFNSQNLVTLTRPGIENLARLESRKEPWLVVLYAPWCQFCQAMEESYVQLADKLAGSGVKVAKFQADGEQKEYAKQKLQLKSFPTILFFPKHSTQPIKYPSEKRDVDSLMAFVNAFR
;
A
#
# COMPACT_ATOMS: atom_id res chain seq x y z
N MET A 1 20.11 -54.04 -6.12
CA MET A 1 21.30 -54.79 -6.58
C MET A 1 22.51 -53.90 -6.39
N ALA A 2 23.61 -54.49 -5.94
CA ALA A 2 24.77 -53.86 -5.33
C ALA A 2 25.80 -53.26 -6.33
N PHE A 3 26.90 -52.79 -5.74
CA PHE A 3 28.24 -52.41 -6.26
C PHE A 3 28.49 -50.91 -6.40
N ALA A 4 29.67 -50.37 -6.07
CA ALA A 4 30.74 -50.65 -5.10
C ALA A 4 31.71 -49.46 -5.24
N ALA A 5 32.38 -49.09 -4.16
CA ALA A 5 33.32 -47.99 -4.09
C ALA A 5 34.69 -48.32 -4.72
N THR A 6 35.39 -47.29 -5.21
CA THR A 6 36.86 -47.23 -5.16
C THR A 6 37.31 -45.79 -4.86
N ALA A 7 38.21 -45.70 -3.88
CA ALA A 7 38.91 -44.49 -3.45
C ALA A 7 40.24 -44.36 -4.21
N SER A 8 40.78 -43.14 -4.30
CA SER A 8 42.21 -42.94 -4.58
C SER A 8 42.76 -41.77 -3.77
N SER A 9 43.96 -42.02 -3.26
CA SER A 9 44.71 -41.34 -2.20
C SER A 9 45.60 -40.20 -2.70
N ALA A 10 45.79 -39.19 -1.85
CA ALA A 10 46.80 -38.14 -1.96
C ALA A 10 48.13 -38.55 -1.31
N PRO A 11 49.27 -37.90 -1.65
CA PRO A 11 50.43 -37.79 -0.79
C PRO A 11 50.59 -36.37 -0.21
N ALA A 12 51.33 -36.27 0.90
CA ALA A 12 51.42 -35.12 1.80
C ALA A 12 52.83 -34.51 1.90
N ILE A 13 52.90 -33.18 2.19
CA ILE A 13 53.85 -32.43 3.06
C ILE A 13 55.32 -32.23 2.54
N PRO A 14 56.08 -31.14 2.86
CA PRO A 14 56.06 -30.23 4.05
C PRO A 14 55.97 -28.73 3.72
N GLY A 15 55.75 -27.75 4.61
CA GLY A 15 55.92 -27.63 6.07
C GLY A 15 56.89 -26.45 6.35
N SER A 16 56.42 -25.33 6.92
CA SER A 16 57.28 -24.38 7.64
C SER A 16 56.47 -23.53 8.64
N ASN A 17 57.13 -23.27 9.77
CA ASN A 17 56.63 -22.83 11.07
C ASN A 17 56.42 -21.32 11.17
N PHE A 18 55.48 -20.88 12.02
CA PHE A 18 55.73 -19.79 12.98
C PHE A 18 54.94 -20.00 14.29
N THR A 19 55.71 -20.15 15.38
CA THR A 19 55.40 -19.92 16.80
C THR A 19 55.14 -18.41 17.06
N ARG A 20 54.52 -17.88 18.13
CA ARG A 20 53.90 -18.28 19.42
C ARG A 20 53.25 -16.97 19.94
N LEU A 21 52.12 -17.04 20.65
CA LEU A 21 51.94 -16.31 21.93
C LEU A 21 50.65 -16.77 22.62
N SER A 22 50.82 -17.25 23.86
CA SER A 22 49.79 -17.77 24.75
C SER A 22 49.51 -16.80 25.90
N SER A 23 48.24 -16.69 26.30
CA SER A 23 47.74 -16.88 27.68
C SER A 23 46.22 -16.60 27.63
N SER A 24 45.31 -17.58 27.73
CA SER A 24 44.94 -18.51 28.80
C SER A 24 44.37 -17.86 30.07
N ASN A 25 43.04 -17.96 30.22
CA ASN A 25 42.40 -18.50 31.43
C ASN A 25 41.05 -19.17 31.07
N GLU A 26 40.93 -20.42 31.51
CA GLU A 26 39.87 -21.43 31.29
C GLU A 26 38.52 -21.04 31.94
N LEU A 27 37.34 -21.31 31.38
CA LEU A 27 36.60 -22.58 31.18
C LEU A 27 36.30 -23.40 32.46
N LYS A 28 35.00 -23.56 32.74
CA LYS A 28 34.43 -24.79 33.33
C LYS A 28 33.15 -25.15 32.58
N ALA A 29 33.23 -26.22 31.79
CA ALA A 29 32.11 -26.96 31.26
C ALA A 29 31.82 -28.16 32.18
N SER A 30 30.59 -28.65 32.19
CA SER A 30 30.21 -29.97 32.70
C SER A 30 29.54 -30.74 31.56
N GLN A 31 29.91 -32.01 31.43
CA GLN A 31 29.66 -32.85 30.26
C GLN A 31 28.99 -34.18 30.69
N VAL A 32 28.14 -34.70 29.80
CA VAL A 32 27.81 -36.12 29.52
C VAL A 32 26.66 -36.82 30.27
N GLY A 33 25.82 -37.49 29.46
CA GLY A 33 25.04 -38.69 29.80
C GLY A 33 23.84 -38.90 28.85
N SER A 34 24.04 -39.28 27.58
CA SER A 34 23.91 -40.63 26.98
C SER A 34 22.47 -41.08 26.59
N PHE A 35 22.33 -41.48 25.32
CA PHE A 35 21.14 -42.11 24.72
C PHE A 35 21.31 -43.64 24.65
N ARG A 36 20.25 -44.43 24.96
CA ARG A 36 19.57 -45.42 24.09
C ARG A 36 18.76 -46.51 24.86
N PRO A 37 17.82 -47.22 24.19
CA PRO A 37 16.54 -47.71 24.74
C PRO A 37 16.50 -49.22 25.01
N VAL A 38 15.52 -49.72 25.78
CA VAL A 38 15.13 -51.15 25.82
C VAL A 38 13.62 -51.35 26.12
N ASP A 39 13.10 -52.38 25.45
CA ASP A 39 11.77 -53.00 25.38
C ASP A 39 11.05 -53.44 26.68
N ARG A 40 9.71 -53.30 26.61
CA ARG A 40 8.62 -54.31 26.78
C ARG A 40 8.81 -55.53 27.73
N SER A 41 7.92 -55.68 28.72
CA SER A 41 6.87 -56.74 28.76
C SER A 41 6.02 -56.82 30.06
N HIS A 42 4.68 -56.90 29.87
CA HIS A 42 3.61 -57.69 30.55
C HIS A 42 3.43 -57.67 32.09
N PHE A 43 2.26 -57.66 32.76
CA PHE A 43 0.81 -57.93 32.56
C PHE A 43 0.02 -56.93 33.49
N ALA A 44 -1.29 -56.67 33.50
CA ALA A 44 -2.49 -57.44 33.16
C ALA A 44 -3.66 -56.50 32.80
N SER A 45 -4.56 -57.04 31.98
CA SER A 45 -5.77 -56.43 31.42
C SER A 45 -6.97 -56.41 32.38
N THR A 46 -7.71 -55.31 32.43
CA THR A 46 -9.13 -55.31 32.81
C THR A 46 -9.95 -54.69 31.68
N SER A 47 -10.84 -55.52 31.15
CA SER A 47 -11.78 -55.28 30.07
C SER A 47 -12.96 -54.41 30.53
N LEU A 48 -13.30 -53.36 29.76
CA LEU A 48 -14.61 -52.73 29.83
C LEU A 48 -15.34 -52.98 28.51
N ASN A 49 -16.40 -53.78 28.62
CA ASN A 49 -17.28 -54.19 27.54
C ASN A 49 -18.21 -53.05 27.13
N VAL A 50 -18.25 -52.80 25.82
CA VAL A 50 -19.36 -52.14 25.11
C VAL A 50 -20.55 -53.08 25.13
N SER A 51 -21.69 -52.64 25.68
CA SER A 51 -22.97 -53.35 25.58
C SER A 51 -24.03 -52.46 24.97
N GLN A 52 -24.51 -52.88 23.79
CA GLN A 52 -25.74 -52.41 23.17
C GLN A 52 -26.95 -52.79 24.03
N ARG A 53 -27.79 -51.81 24.39
CA ARG A 53 -29.22 -52.05 24.58
C ARG A 53 -30.05 -50.93 23.96
N ARG A 54 -30.88 -51.35 23.00
CA ARG A 54 -32.01 -50.62 22.44
C ARG A 54 -33.01 -50.30 23.54
N ASN A 55 -33.57 -49.08 23.53
CA ASN A 55 -34.89 -48.81 24.07
C ASN A 55 -35.63 -47.84 23.15
N LEU A 56 -36.91 -48.15 22.99
CA LEU A 56 -37.80 -47.75 21.92
C LEU A 56 -38.93 -46.96 22.57
N VAL A 57 -39.09 -45.67 22.28
CA VAL A 57 -40.28 -44.89 22.65
C VAL A 57 -40.64 -43.89 21.55
N LYS A 58 -41.95 -43.85 21.26
CA LYS A 58 -42.66 -43.24 20.14
C LYS A 58 -42.66 -41.70 20.13
N PRO A 59 -42.88 -41.06 18.96
CA PRO A 59 -43.10 -39.61 18.86
C PRO A 59 -44.51 -39.24 19.31
N VAL A 60 -44.61 -38.14 20.07
CA VAL A 60 -45.89 -37.53 20.48
C VAL A 60 -46.27 -36.48 19.43
N ASN A 61 -47.38 -36.75 18.74
CA ASN A 61 -48.15 -35.78 17.96
C ASN A 61 -48.86 -34.82 18.92
N ALA A 62 -48.84 -33.52 18.62
CA ALA A 62 -49.76 -32.55 19.21
C ALA A 62 -50.45 -31.76 18.08
N GLU A 63 -51.75 -32.03 17.91
CA GLU A 63 -52.68 -31.26 17.08
C GLU A 63 -53.07 -29.93 17.75
N PRO A 64 -53.48 -28.92 16.96
CA PRO A 64 -53.82 -27.59 17.49
C PRO A 64 -55.26 -27.53 18.00
N LYS A 65 -55.47 -26.92 19.18
CA LYS A 65 -56.80 -26.59 19.69
C LYS A 65 -57.29 -25.24 19.17
N ARG A 66 -58.56 -25.24 18.79
CA ARG A 66 -59.41 -24.19 18.23
C ARG A 66 -60.23 -23.50 19.35
N ASN A 67 -60.76 -22.31 19.04
CA ASN A 67 -61.80 -21.48 19.69
C ASN A 67 -61.25 -20.15 20.25
N ASP A 68 -61.87 -18.97 20.07
CA ASP A 68 -63.15 -18.57 19.47
C ASP A 68 -63.05 -17.15 18.87
N SER A 69 -63.92 -16.90 17.90
CA SER A 69 -64.08 -15.65 17.17
C SER A 69 -64.72 -14.53 18.00
N PHE A 70 -64.18 -13.31 17.91
CA PHE A 70 -64.97 -12.08 18.02
C PHE A 70 -64.48 -11.09 16.96
N VAL A 71 -65.41 -10.66 16.11
CA VAL A 71 -65.26 -9.57 15.12
C VAL A 71 -65.86 -8.31 15.75
N PRO A 72 -65.27 -7.13 15.50
CA PRO A 72 -66.07 -6.13 14.80
C PRO A 72 -65.33 -5.47 13.63
N ALA A 73 -66.16 -4.84 12.82
CA ALA A 73 -66.00 -4.52 11.43
C ALA A 73 -65.16 -3.27 11.12
N ALA A 74 -64.90 -3.15 9.82
CA ALA A 74 -64.06 -2.21 9.10
C ALA A 74 -64.36 -0.70 9.26
N ALA A 75 -63.29 0.07 9.04
CA ALA A 75 -63.14 1.45 8.53
C ALA A 75 -62.05 2.14 9.38
N THR A 76 -60.94 2.68 8.89
CA THR A 76 -60.66 3.36 7.62
C THR A 76 -59.15 3.26 7.38
N THR A 77 -58.72 2.88 6.18
CA THR A 77 -57.32 2.93 5.77
C THR A 77 -56.87 4.38 5.64
N ALA A 78 -56.19 4.90 6.66
CA ALA A 78 -55.34 6.08 6.48
C ALA A 78 -54.06 5.60 5.74
N ALA A 79 -53.88 6.09 4.52
CA ALA A 79 -52.63 5.94 3.79
C ALA A 79 -51.47 6.44 4.67
N PRO A 80 -50.32 5.75 4.75
CA PRO A 80 -49.16 6.34 5.38
C PRO A 80 -48.79 7.57 4.54
N VAL A 81 -48.88 8.74 5.16
CA VAL A 81 -48.27 9.95 4.63
C VAL A 81 -46.79 9.63 4.50
N ALA A 82 -46.33 9.48 3.26
CA ALA A 82 -44.92 9.45 2.95
C ALA A 82 -44.34 10.78 3.42
N GLU A 83 -43.78 10.79 4.62
CA GLU A 83 -42.93 11.87 5.09
C GLU A 83 -41.79 11.94 4.08
N LYS A 84 -41.82 12.97 3.23
CA LYS A 84 -40.67 13.32 2.40
C LYS A 84 -39.54 13.60 3.38
N VAL A 85 -38.69 12.60 3.61
CA VAL A 85 -37.37 12.81 4.19
C VAL A 85 -36.66 13.71 3.19
N GLU A 86 -36.61 15.01 3.47
CA GLU A 86 -35.67 15.91 2.83
C GLU A 86 -34.28 15.35 3.14
N ILE A 87 -33.69 14.64 2.18
CA ILE A 87 -32.29 14.26 2.25
C ILE A 87 -31.53 15.58 2.17
N LYS A 88 -31.12 16.11 3.33
CA LYS A 88 -30.05 17.12 3.38
C LYS A 88 -28.84 16.47 2.73
N VAL A 89 -28.59 16.85 1.48
CA VAL A 89 -27.33 16.52 0.82
C VAL A 89 -26.27 17.34 1.54
N ASP A 90 -25.52 16.68 2.40
CA ASP A 90 -24.39 17.30 3.08
C ASP A 90 -23.38 17.75 2.03
N ASP A 91 -23.03 19.04 2.06
CA ASP A 91 -21.96 19.58 1.22
C ASP A 91 -20.60 19.18 1.84
N TYR A 92 -20.09 18.02 1.42
CA TYR A 92 -18.80 17.51 1.89
C TYR A 92 -17.61 18.32 1.36
N GLU A 93 -17.75 19.07 0.27
CA GLU A 93 -16.69 19.95 -0.23
C GLU A 93 -16.53 21.16 0.69
N GLN A 94 -17.63 21.78 1.11
CA GLN A 94 -17.59 22.86 2.08
C GLN A 94 -17.13 22.35 3.45
N LEU A 95 -17.61 21.18 3.88
CA LEU A 95 -17.17 20.57 5.13
C LEU A 95 -15.67 20.29 5.15
N ALA A 96 -15.09 19.87 4.01
CA ALA A 96 -13.65 19.68 3.88
C ALA A 96 -12.87 20.98 4.05
N LYS A 97 -13.36 22.10 3.48
CA LYS A 97 -12.75 23.42 3.66
C LYS A 97 -12.84 23.90 5.11
N ASP A 98 -14.00 23.72 5.73
CA ASP A 98 -14.23 24.14 7.13
C ASP A 98 -13.34 23.38 8.12
N LEU A 99 -13.00 22.13 7.81
CA LEU A 99 -12.19 21.25 8.65
C LEU A 99 -10.70 21.19 8.26
N ASP A 100 -10.26 21.87 7.20
CA ASP A 100 -8.88 21.74 6.72
C ASP A 100 -7.85 22.18 7.77
N GLY A 101 -8.18 23.19 8.58
CA GLY A 101 -7.37 23.64 9.70
C GLY A 101 -7.67 22.98 11.05
N ALA A 102 -8.62 22.04 11.11
CA ALA A 102 -9.02 21.38 12.34
C ALA A 102 -7.99 20.33 12.79
N SER A 103 -7.90 20.10 14.10
CA SER A 103 -7.07 19.04 14.66
C SER A 103 -7.62 17.65 14.31
N PRO A 104 -6.78 16.60 14.29
CA PRO A 104 -7.26 15.22 14.11
C PRO A 104 -8.34 14.82 15.11
N LEU A 105 -8.25 15.31 16.36
CA LEU A 105 -9.24 15.01 17.40
C LEU A 105 -10.61 15.63 17.08
N GLU A 106 -10.65 16.89 16.63
CA GLU A 106 -11.90 17.55 16.22
C GLU A 106 -12.52 16.88 14.99
N ILE A 107 -11.71 16.49 14.02
CA ILE A 107 -12.18 15.77 12.82
C ILE A 107 -12.75 14.41 13.22
N MET A 108 -12.07 13.68 14.11
CA MET A 108 -12.53 12.40 14.64
C MET A 108 -13.83 12.53 15.43
N ASP A 109 -13.93 13.50 16.33
CA ASP A 109 -15.14 13.73 17.13
C ASP A 109 -16.35 14.01 16.24
N LYS A 110 -16.18 14.90 15.26
CA LYS A 110 -17.24 15.26 14.31
C LYS A 110 -17.65 14.10 13.41
N ALA A 111 -16.69 13.28 12.96
CA ALA A 111 -16.98 12.09 12.14
C ALA A 111 -17.79 11.05 12.94
N LEU A 112 -17.36 10.75 14.17
CA LEU A 112 -18.03 9.78 15.05
C LEU A 112 -19.39 10.29 15.52
N GLU A 113 -19.53 11.58 15.80
CA GLU A 113 -20.82 12.22 16.10
C GLU A 113 -21.82 12.08 14.95
N LYS A 114 -21.38 12.37 13.72
CA LYS A 114 -22.26 12.44 12.55
C LYS A 114 -22.80 11.08 12.13
N PHE A 115 -21.99 10.03 12.24
CA PHE A 115 -22.32 8.72 11.67
C PHE A 115 -22.59 7.63 12.72
N GLY A 116 -22.17 7.80 13.98
CA GLY A 116 -22.40 6.81 15.03
C GLY A 116 -21.92 5.41 14.64
N ASP A 117 -22.82 4.43 14.60
CA ASP A 117 -22.50 3.04 14.27
C ASP A 117 -22.33 2.78 12.75
N ASP A 118 -22.68 3.75 11.90
CA ASP A 118 -22.58 3.67 10.44
C ASP A 118 -21.18 4.06 9.90
N ILE A 119 -20.21 4.29 10.79
CA ILE A 119 -18.80 4.59 10.47
C ILE A 119 -17.85 3.59 11.14
N ALA A 120 -16.75 3.26 10.45
CA ALA A 120 -15.70 2.44 11.03
C ALA A 120 -14.30 2.92 10.63
N ILE A 121 -13.34 2.69 11.53
CA ILE A 121 -11.92 2.97 11.33
C ILE A 121 -11.28 1.80 10.59
N ALA A 122 -10.66 2.10 9.44
CA ALA A 122 -9.83 1.13 8.73
C ALA A 122 -8.43 1.11 9.33
N PHE A 123 -8.10 0.06 10.08
CA PHE A 123 -6.80 -0.11 10.74
C PHE A 123 -5.93 -1.11 9.97
N SER A 124 -4.75 -0.68 9.55
CA SER A 124 -3.81 -1.50 8.77
C SER A 124 -2.75 -2.22 9.61
N GLY A 125 -2.66 -1.93 10.91
CA GLY A 125 -1.67 -2.52 11.80
C GLY A 125 -0.31 -1.82 11.71
N ALA A 126 -0.31 -0.52 11.43
CA ALA A 126 0.87 0.32 11.29
C ALA A 126 0.76 1.57 12.19
N GLU A 127 1.28 2.72 11.75
CA GLU A 127 1.22 3.98 12.50
C GLU A 127 -0.20 4.59 12.57
N ASP A 128 -1.13 4.07 11.77
CA ASP A 128 -2.54 4.43 11.78
C ASP A 128 -3.30 3.98 13.04
N VAL A 129 -2.64 3.28 13.97
CA VAL A 129 -3.12 3.09 15.36
C VAL A 129 -3.43 4.41 16.06
N ALA A 130 -2.80 5.52 15.63
CA ALA A 130 -3.11 6.86 16.11
C ALA A 130 -4.60 7.20 15.99
N LEU A 131 -5.29 6.72 14.96
CA LEU A 131 -6.73 6.93 14.79
C LEU A 131 -7.54 6.27 15.90
N ILE A 132 -7.10 5.10 16.39
CA ILE A 132 -7.76 4.40 17.50
C ILE A 132 -7.52 5.16 18.81
N GLU A 133 -6.32 5.70 19.03
CA GLU A 133 -6.07 6.57 20.20
C GLU A 133 -6.92 7.84 20.13
N TYR A 134 -6.99 8.52 18.98
CA TYR A 134 -7.87 9.68 18.83
C TYR A 134 -9.35 9.32 19.07
N ALA A 135 -9.83 8.19 18.53
CA ALA A 135 -11.20 7.74 18.74
C ALA A 135 -11.49 7.53 20.24
N LYS A 136 -10.58 6.87 20.97
CA LYS A 136 -10.67 6.72 22.43
C LYS A 136 -10.72 8.07 23.14
N LEU A 137 -9.91 9.04 22.73
CA LEU A 137 -9.88 10.38 23.33
C LEU A 137 -11.19 11.17 23.13
N THR A 138 -11.96 10.91 22.08
CA THR A 138 -13.29 11.51 21.92
C THR A 138 -14.30 11.02 22.96
N GLY A 139 -14.07 9.86 23.58
CA GLY A 139 -15.02 9.20 24.48
C GLY A 139 -16.27 8.64 23.78
N ARG A 140 -16.34 8.70 22.45
CA ARG A 140 -17.46 8.14 21.67
C ARG A 140 -17.24 6.66 21.36
N PRO A 141 -18.30 5.86 21.21
CA PRO A 141 -18.20 4.50 20.66
C PRO A 141 -17.61 4.54 19.25
N PHE A 142 -16.79 3.54 18.92
CA PHE A 142 -16.20 3.42 17.58
C PHE A 142 -16.02 1.95 17.18
N ARG A 143 -16.03 1.71 15.87
CA ARG A 143 -15.78 0.40 15.26
C ARG A 143 -14.45 0.41 14.52
N VAL A 144 -13.77 -0.73 14.50
CA VAL A 144 -12.49 -0.91 13.81
C VAL A 144 -12.56 -2.16 12.96
N PHE A 145 -12.12 -2.06 11.70
CA PHE A 145 -11.94 -3.21 10.83
C PHE A 145 -10.53 -3.24 10.24
N SER A 146 -10.06 -4.44 9.92
CA SER A 146 -8.74 -4.66 9.33
C SER A 146 -8.82 -5.63 8.15
N LEU A 147 -8.05 -5.34 7.10
CA LEU A 147 -7.97 -6.20 5.93
C LEU A 147 -6.86 -7.24 6.11
N ASP A 148 -7.22 -8.44 6.55
CA ASP A 148 -6.27 -9.54 6.59
C ASP A 148 -6.10 -10.14 5.19
N THR A 149 -5.02 -9.75 4.53
CA THR A 149 -4.65 -10.25 3.20
C THR A 149 -4.20 -11.72 3.19
N GLY A 150 -3.99 -12.34 4.35
CA GLY A 150 -3.35 -13.64 4.55
C GLY A 150 -1.84 -13.63 4.29
N ARG A 151 -1.23 -12.45 4.14
CA ARG A 151 0.20 -12.23 3.83
C ARG A 151 0.79 -11.06 4.62
N LEU A 152 0.19 -10.70 5.75
CA LEU A 152 0.73 -9.70 6.67
C LEU A 152 1.95 -10.25 7.43
N ASN A 153 2.76 -9.36 7.99
CA ASN A 153 3.87 -9.77 8.85
C ASN A 153 3.32 -10.42 10.13
N PRO A 154 4.01 -11.44 10.70
CA PRO A 154 3.68 -11.96 12.03
C PRO A 154 3.59 -10.87 13.10
N GLU A 155 4.48 -9.88 13.05
CA GLU A 155 4.48 -8.72 13.93
C GLU A 155 3.20 -7.89 13.82
N THR A 156 2.60 -7.80 12.62
CA THR A 156 1.32 -7.11 12.43
C THR A 156 0.17 -7.83 13.12
N TYR A 157 0.16 -9.17 13.12
CA TYR A 157 -0.86 -9.94 13.87
C TYR A 157 -0.69 -9.82 15.38
N GLN A 158 0.55 -9.89 15.87
CA GLN A 158 0.86 -9.66 17.29
C GLN A 158 0.44 -8.24 17.72
N PHE A 159 0.63 -7.28 16.82
CA PHE A 159 0.22 -5.90 17.07
C PHE A 159 -1.30 -5.74 17.10
N PHE A 160 -2.05 -6.40 16.21
CA PHE A 160 -3.51 -6.42 16.30
C PHE A 160 -4.01 -6.95 17.65
N ASP A 161 -3.48 -8.08 18.12
CA ASP A 161 -3.81 -8.63 19.44
C ASP A 161 -3.45 -7.67 20.59
N THR A 162 -2.31 -6.98 20.48
CA THR A 162 -1.90 -5.95 21.45
C THR A 162 -2.89 -4.79 21.48
N VAL A 163 -3.32 -4.31 20.31
CA VAL A 163 -4.30 -3.21 20.19
C VAL A 163 -5.66 -3.63 20.74
N GLU A 164 -6.19 -4.81 20.39
CA GLU A 164 -7.46 -5.29 20.97
C GLU A 164 -7.42 -5.31 22.50
N LYS A 165 -6.34 -5.82 23.08
CA LYS A 165 -6.17 -5.89 24.55
C LYS A 165 -6.02 -4.51 25.19
N THR A 166 -5.26 -3.61 24.56
CA THR A 166 -4.99 -2.27 25.10
C THR A 166 -6.25 -1.39 25.10
N TYR A 167 -7.04 -1.47 24.04
CA TYR A 167 -8.21 -0.62 23.85
C TYR A 167 -9.54 -1.29 24.26
N GLY A 168 -9.53 -2.59 24.57
CA GLY A 168 -10.74 -3.33 24.91
C GLY A 168 -11.71 -3.47 23.74
N ILE A 169 -11.20 -3.48 22.50
CA ILE A 169 -11.98 -3.54 21.27
C ILE A 169 -11.89 -4.92 20.62
N ARG A 170 -12.79 -5.18 19.66
CA ARG A 170 -12.71 -6.32 18.75
C ARG A 170 -12.63 -5.82 17.32
N ILE A 171 -11.53 -6.15 16.64
CA ILE A 171 -11.29 -5.74 15.27
C ILE A 171 -12.09 -6.68 14.33
N GLU A 172 -12.84 -6.08 13.41
CA GLU A 172 -13.57 -6.80 12.37
C GLU A 172 -12.59 -7.20 11.24
N TYR A 173 -12.11 -8.45 11.25
CA TYR A 173 -11.15 -8.94 10.25
C TYR A 173 -11.82 -9.34 8.93
N MET A 174 -11.36 -8.78 7.83
CA MET A 174 -11.87 -9.01 6.48
C MET A 174 -10.89 -9.84 5.66
N PHE A 175 -11.15 -11.14 5.54
CA PHE A 175 -10.34 -12.09 4.78
C PHE A 175 -10.65 -12.06 3.28
N PRO A 176 -9.70 -12.43 2.41
CA PRO A 176 -9.95 -12.64 0.99
C PRO A 176 -10.87 -13.82 0.71
N ASP A 177 -11.55 -13.77 -0.44
CA ASP A 177 -12.28 -14.94 -0.94
C ASP A 177 -11.30 -16.06 -1.31
N SER A 178 -11.50 -17.25 -0.74
CA SER A 178 -10.56 -18.36 -0.89
C SER A 178 -10.54 -18.91 -2.31
N VAL A 179 -11.67 -18.90 -3.02
CA VAL A 179 -11.77 -19.38 -4.41
C VAL A 179 -10.97 -18.46 -5.33
N GLU A 180 -11.12 -17.15 -5.17
CA GLU A 180 -10.35 -16.18 -5.95
C GLU A 180 -8.85 -16.24 -5.67
N VAL A 181 -8.46 -16.40 -4.40
CA VAL A 181 -7.06 -16.57 -4.03
C VAL A 181 -6.47 -17.85 -4.61
N GLN A 182 -7.20 -18.97 -4.53
CA GLN A 182 -6.76 -20.24 -5.11
C GLN A 182 -6.57 -20.13 -6.62
N ALA A 183 -7.51 -19.49 -7.33
CA ALA A 183 -7.39 -19.28 -8.77
C ALA A 183 -6.15 -18.44 -9.13
N LEU A 184 -5.93 -17.32 -8.44
CA LEU A 184 -4.75 -16.47 -8.64
C LEU A 184 -3.45 -17.26 -8.43
N VAL A 185 -3.35 -17.98 -7.30
CA VAL A 185 -2.13 -18.70 -6.93
C VAL A 185 -1.86 -19.89 -7.85
N ARG A 186 -2.88 -20.64 -8.27
CA ARG A 186 -2.70 -21.77 -9.21
C ARG A 186 -2.20 -21.31 -10.57
N ASN A 187 -2.65 -20.15 -11.04
CA ASN A 187 -2.30 -19.65 -12.36
C ASN A 187 -0.98 -18.88 -12.38
N LYS A 188 -0.65 -18.15 -11.30
CA LYS A 188 0.47 -17.19 -11.29
C LYS A 188 1.45 -17.35 -10.12
N GLY A 189 1.26 -18.36 -9.27
CA GLY A 189 2.09 -18.59 -8.09
C GLY A 189 1.83 -17.61 -6.94
N LEU A 190 2.69 -17.66 -5.92
CA LEU A 190 2.54 -16.90 -4.67
C LEU A 190 3.12 -15.48 -4.72
N PHE A 191 3.82 -15.12 -5.80
CA PHE A 191 4.64 -13.91 -5.93
C PHE A 191 4.48 -13.20 -7.27
N SER A 192 3.37 -13.42 -7.99
CA SER A 192 3.10 -12.82 -9.30
C SER A 192 3.27 -11.30 -9.33
N PHE A 193 3.05 -10.63 -8.19
CA PHE A 193 3.18 -9.19 -8.03
C PHE A 193 4.59 -8.64 -8.28
N TYR A 194 5.66 -9.46 -8.21
CA TYR A 194 7.00 -9.02 -8.59
C TYR A 194 7.19 -8.87 -10.10
N GLU A 195 6.39 -9.60 -10.88
CA GLU A 195 6.47 -9.63 -12.34
C GLU A 195 5.36 -8.78 -12.98
N ASP A 196 4.12 -8.98 -12.51
CA ASP A 196 2.91 -8.37 -13.06
C ASP A 196 2.56 -7.03 -12.41
N GLY A 197 3.24 -6.67 -11.32
CA GLY A 197 2.83 -5.60 -10.42
C GLY A 197 1.78 -6.04 -9.40
N HIS A 198 1.67 -5.28 -8.31
CA HIS A 198 0.88 -5.64 -7.14
C HIS A 198 -0.64 -5.57 -7.35
N GLN A 199 -1.10 -4.95 -8.43
CA GLN A 199 -2.48 -4.49 -8.57
C GLN A 199 -3.48 -5.66 -8.55
N GLU A 200 -3.17 -6.76 -9.24
CA GLU A 200 -4.05 -7.94 -9.29
C GLU A 200 -4.15 -8.64 -7.93
N CYS A 201 -2.99 -8.89 -7.29
CA CYS A 201 -2.94 -9.51 -5.97
C CYS A 201 -3.67 -8.64 -4.93
N CYS A 202 -3.44 -7.33 -4.93
CA CYS A 202 -4.15 -6.40 -4.03
C CYS A 202 -5.64 -6.30 -4.36
N ARG A 203 -6.05 -6.42 -5.63
CA ARG A 203 -7.47 -6.43 -6.00
C ARG A 203 -8.20 -7.59 -5.33
N VAL A 204 -7.63 -8.79 -5.41
CA VAL A 204 -8.18 -10.01 -4.80
C VAL A 204 -8.08 -9.98 -3.27
N ARG A 205 -6.90 -9.62 -2.75
CA ARG A 205 -6.62 -9.75 -1.31
C ARG A 205 -7.03 -8.58 -0.44
N LYS A 206 -7.22 -7.39 -1.02
CA LYS A 206 -7.41 -6.13 -0.28
C LYS A 206 -8.63 -5.36 -0.75
N VAL A 207 -8.75 -5.09 -2.05
CA VAL A 207 -9.84 -4.25 -2.60
C VAL A 207 -11.20 -4.95 -2.52
N ARG A 208 -11.30 -6.23 -2.93
CA ARG A 208 -12.56 -6.97 -2.86
C ARG A 208 -13.05 -7.21 -1.42
N PRO A 209 -12.19 -7.60 -0.45
CA PRO A 209 -12.58 -7.67 0.96
C PRO A 209 -13.00 -6.32 1.53
N LEU A 210 -12.28 -5.23 1.19
CA LEU A 210 -12.67 -3.88 1.60
C LEU A 210 -14.07 -3.54 1.10
N ARG A 211 -14.37 -3.80 -0.18
CA ARG A 211 -15.70 -3.53 -0.74
C ARG A 211 -16.81 -4.22 0.05
N ARG A 212 -16.57 -5.45 0.53
CA ARG A 212 -17.54 -6.17 1.39
C ARG A 212 -17.68 -5.52 2.76
N ALA A 213 -16.58 -5.04 3.35
CA ALA A 213 -16.60 -4.33 4.63
C ALA A 213 -17.39 -3.02 4.56
N LEU A 214 -17.18 -2.25 3.49
CA LEU A 214 -17.81 -0.95 3.28
C LEU A 214 -19.30 -1.06 2.91
N LYS A 215 -19.77 -2.23 2.47
CA LYS A 215 -21.16 -2.46 2.01
C LYS A 215 -22.21 -2.09 3.08
N GLY A 216 -21.86 -2.21 4.36
CA GLY A 216 -22.76 -1.90 5.48
C GLY A 216 -22.49 -0.56 6.16
N LEU A 217 -21.66 0.31 5.58
CA LEU A 217 -21.24 1.58 6.19
C LEU A 217 -21.66 2.77 5.34
N ARG A 218 -21.94 3.90 5.98
CA ARG A 218 -22.15 5.20 5.31
C ARG A 218 -20.87 6.03 5.29
N ALA A 219 -19.94 5.76 6.19
CA ALA A 219 -18.63 6.40 6.20
C ALA A 219 -17.51 5.46 6.66
N TRP A 220 -16.27 5.84 6.37
CA TRP A 220 -15.08 5.15 6.88
C TRP A 220 -13.93 6.13 7.11
N ILE A 221 -13.08 5.78 8.06
CA ILE A 221 -11.94 6.62 8.49
C ILE A 221 -10.64 5.92 8.09
N THR A 222 -9.71 6.64 7.47
CA THR A 222 -8.40 6.10 7.05
C THR A 222 -7.24 6.94 7.55
N GLY A 223 -6.10 6.29 7.79
CA GLY A 223 -4.87 6.94 8.26
C GLY A 223 -4.02 7.54 7.13
N GLN A 224 -4.62 7.91 5.99
CA GLN A 224 -3.87 8.54 4.90
C GLN A 224 -3.42 9.95 5.29
N ARG A 225 -2.13 10.24 5.04
CA ARG A 225 -1.54 11.57 5.18
C ARG A 225 -0.97 12.06 3.85
N LYS A 226 -0.92 13.37 3.66
CA LYS A 226 -0.35 13.99 2.46
C LYS A 226 1.14 13.69 2.31
N ASP A 227 1.88 13.65 3.41
CA ASP A 227 3.33 13.43 3.44
C ASP A 227 3.76 11.98 3.14
N GLN A 228 2.84 11.01 3.19
CA GLN A 228 3.15 9.59 2.95
C GLN A 228 3.46 9.24 1.47
N SER A 229 3.14 10.14 0.54
CA SER A 229 3.54 9.99 -0.86
C SER A 229 3.68 11.35 -1.56
N PRO A 230 4.88 11.74 -2.01
CA PRO A 230 5.16 13.04 -2.63
C PRO A 230 4.40 13.33 -3.93
N GLY A 231 3.56 12.40 -4.43
CA GLY A 231 2.77 12.66 -5.64
C GLY A 231 1.45 11.90 -5.78
N THR A 232 1.14 10.89 -4.96
CA THR A 232 -0.18 10.21 -5.01
C THR A 232 -1.14 10.69 -3.92
N ARG A 233 -0.65 11.45 -2.94
CA ARG A 233 -1.40 11.80 -1.71
C ARG A 233 -1.38 13.28 -1.34
N SER A 234 -0.63 14.11 -2.06
CA SER A 234 -0.42 15.54 -1.76
C SER A 234 -1.72 16.36 -1.66
N GLU A 235 -2.79 15.93 -2.33
CA GLU A 235 -4.07 16.65 -2.39
C GLU A 235 -5.22 15.95 -1.63
N ILE A 236 -4.94 14.98 -0.75
CA ILE A 236 -6.02 14.27 -0.04
C ILE A 236 -6.75 15.21 0.93
N PRO A 237 -8.08 15.40 0.81
CA PRO A 237 -8.85 16.20 1.74
C PRO A 237 -9.16 15.44 3.04
N VAL A 238 -9.45 16.18 4.11
CA VAL A 238 -9.83 15.63 5.43
C VAL A 238 -11.17 14.89 5.41
N VAL A 239 -12.07 15.24 4.50
CA VAL A 239 -13.31 14.51 4.21
C VAL A 239 -13.64 14.64 2.72
N GLN A 240 -14.18 13.58 2.13
CA GLN A 240 -14.69 13.58 0.77
C GLN A 240 -15.73 12.48 0.61
N VAL A 241 -16.57 12.60 -0.41
CA VAL A 241 -17.28 11.43 -0.93
C VAL A 241 -16.26 10.46 -1.53
N ASP A 242 -16.39 9.17 -1.25
CA ASP A 242 -15.40 8.17 -1.63
C ASP A 242 -15.35 7.99 -3.16
N PRO A 243 -14.25 8.39 -3.83
CA PRO A 243 -14.20 8.42 -5.29
C PRO A 243 -14.04 7.02 -5.92
N VAL A 244 -13.84 5.97 -5.12
CA VAL A 244 -13.59 4.61 -5.59
C VAL A 244 -14.80 3.69 -5.39
N PHE A 245 -15.55 3.90 -4.31
CA PHE A 245 -16.61 3.01 -3.87
C PHE A 245 -18.01 3.65 -3.83
N GLU A 246 -18.13 4.94 -4.15
CA GLU A 246 -19.44 5.58 -4.34
C GLU A 246 -20.26 4.90 -5.45
N GLY A 247 -21.57 4.79 -5.25
CA GLY A 247 -22.52 4.31 -6.26
C GLY A 247 -22.52 2.81 -6.54
N MET A 248 -21.76 2.02 -5.77
CA MET A 248 -21.76 0.56 -5.92
C MET A 248 -22.85 -0.08 -5.04
N ASP A 249 -23.65 -0.97 -5.63
CA ASP A 249 -24.81 -1.66 -5.07
C ASP A 249 -24.68 -2.07 -3.59
N ALA A 250 -25.17 -1.22 -2.67
CA ALA A 250 -25.86 -1.56 -1.40
C ALA A 250 -25.91 -0.47 -0.30
N GLY A 251 -25.47 0.76 -0.55
CA GLY A 251 -25.60 1.85 0.44
C GLY A 251 -26.83 2.73 0.21
N ILE A 252 -27.47 3.19 1.29
CA ILE A 252 -28.37 4.35 1.24
C ILE A 252 -27.48 5.60 1.12
N GLY A 253 -27.26 6.07 -0.11
CA GLY A 253 -26.49 7.28 -0.40
C GLY A 253 -24.98 7.07 -0.65
N SER A 254 -24.25 8.18 -0.79
CA SER A 254 -22.82 8.18 -1.09
C SER A 254 -21.97 7.79 0.13
N LEU A 255 -20.99 6.89 -0.06
CA LEU A 255 -20.04 6.51 0.98
C LEU A 255 -19.06 7.66 1.23
N VAL A 256 -18.89 8.07 2.48
CA VAL A 256 -18.02 9.19 2.85
C VAL A 256 -16.70 8.69 3.43
N LYS A 257 -15.59 9.26 2.98
CA LYS A 257 -14.25 8.93 3.46
C LYS A 257 -13.66 10.07 4.26
N TRP A 258 -13.20 9.76 5.47
CA TRP A 258 -12.55 10.70 6.38
C TRP A 258 -11.06 10.37 6.49
N ASN A 259 -10.21 11.41 6.43
CA ASN A 259 -8.76 11.32 6.57
C ASN A 259 -8.29 12.33 7.65
N PRO A 260 -8.52 12.04 8.96
CA PRO A 260 -8.20 12.97 10.05
C PRO A 260 -6.72 13.32 10.15
N LEU A 261 -5.85 12.47 9.60
CA LEU A 261 -4.40 12.67 9.59
C LEU A 261 -3.89 13.31 8.28
N ALA A 262 -4.78 13.76 7.38
CA ALA A 262 -4.41 14.25 6.05
C ALA A 262 -3.31 15.33 6.11
N ASN A 263 -3.45 16.28 7.05
CA ASN A 263 -2.56 17.42 7.23
C ASN A 263 -1.50 17.22 8.33
N VAL A 264 -1.37 16.01 8.87
CA VAL A 264 -0.39 15.71 9.94
C VAL A 264 0.91 15.21 9.33
N GLU A 265 2.04 15.82 9.71
CA GLU A 265 3.36 15.32 9.34
C GLU A 265 3.72 14.06 10.14
N GLY A 266 4.47 13.15 9.52
CA GLY A 266 4.88 11.88 10.15
C GLY A 266 5.66 12.09 11.43
N GLN A 267 6.50 13.14 11.52
CA GLN A 267 7.26 13.45 12.73
C GLN A 267 6.34 13.84 13.91
N ASP A 268 5.28 14.59 13.64
CA ASP A 268 4.30 15.00 14.64
C ASP A 268 3.44 13.80 15.07
N LEU A 269 3.02 12.97 14.11
CA LEU A 269 2.31 11.72 14.41
C LEU A 269 3.12 10.82 15.35
N TRP A 270 4.41 10.64 15.05
CA TRP A 270 5.30 9.84 15.87
C TRP A 270 5.55 10.46 17.25
N SER A 271 5.55 11.79 17.34
CA SER A 271 5.68 12.49 18.62
C SER A 271 4.41 12.31 19.46
N PHE A 272 3.23 12.36 18.85
CA PHE A 272 1.97 12.02 19.49
C PHE A 272 1.95 10.58 20.01
N LEU A 273 2.28 9.58 19.17
CA LEU A 273 2.29 8.18 19.56
C LEU A 273 3.21 7.91 20.77
N ARG A 274 4.39 8.55 20.79
CA ARG A 274 5.32 8.44 21.92
C ARG A 274 4.79 9.14 23.18
N ALA A 275 4.29 10.37 23.05
CA ALA A 275 3.80 11.15 24.19
C ALA A 275 2.59 10.50 24.87
N MET A 276 1.76 9.81 24.08
CA MET A 276 0.58 9.09 24.55
C MET A 276 0.85 7.63 24.94
N GLU A 277 2.12 7.19 24.87
CA GLU A 277 2.54 5.80 25.14
C GLU A 277 1.72 4.75 24.37
N VAL A 278 1.33 5.08 23.14
CA VAL A 278 0.52 4.20 22.28
C VAL A 278 1.38 3.01 21.84
N PRO A 279 0.89 1.75 21.95
CA PRO A 279 1.62 0.62 21.42
C PRO A 279 1.76 0.76 19.90
N VAL A 280 2.94 0.43 19.38
CA VAL A 280 3.24 0.47 17.94
C VAL A 280 3.77 -0.86 17.44
N ASN A 281 3.61 -1.12 16.14
CA ASN A 281 4.12 -2.32 15.51
C ASN A 281 5.65 -2.44 15.71
N SER A 282 6.12 -3.61 16.15
CA SER A 282 7.54 -3.83 16.46
C SER A 282 8.45 -3.70 15.24
N LEU A 283 7.93 -3.82 14.02
CA LEU A 283 8.68 -3.56 12.78
C LEU A 283 9.21 -2.12 12.68
N HIS A 284 8.57 -1.15 13.32
CA HIS A 284 9.06 0.23 13.33
C HIS A 284 10.46 0.34 13.98
N SER A 285 10.75 -0.48 14.99
CA SER A 285 12.09 -0.59 15.59
C SER A 285 13.13 -1.24 14.66
N LYS A 286 12.69 -1.87 13.56
CA LYS A 286 13.51 -2.56 12.57
C LYS A 286 13.68 -1.75 11.27
N GLY A 287 13.36 -0.46 11.29
CA GLY A 287 13.51 0.44 10.13
C GLY A 287 12.35 0.44 9.14
N TYR A 288 11.22 -0.20 9.48
CA TYR A 288 10.00 -0.12 8.67
C TYR A 288 9.26 1.17 9.02
N VAL A 289 9.26 2.14 8.12
CA VAL A 289 8.46 3.37 8.30
C VAL A 289 7.03 3.13 7.82
N SER A 290 6.84 2.70 6.56
CA SER A 290 5.54 2.28 6.04
C SER A 290 5.38 0.75 6.09
N ILE A 291 4.29 0.25 6.66
CA ILE A 291 4.03 -1.19 6.80
C ILE A 291 2.89 -1.66 5.87
N GLY A 292 3.04 -2.86 5.33
CA GLY A 292 2.01 -3.55 4.54
C GLY A 292 2.16 -5.06 4.63
N CYS A 293 1.76 -5.77 3.58
CA CYS A 293 2.03 -7.20 3.47
C CYS A 293 3.55 -7.46 3.49
N GLU A 294 3.97 -8.55 4.14
CA GLU A 294 5.37 -8.97 4.26
C GLU A 294 6.12 -8.97 2.92
N PRO A 295 5.62 -9.61 1.84
CA PRO A 295 6.42 -9.75 0.62
C PRO A 295 6.45 -8.46 -0.21
N CYS A 296 5.75 -7.41 0.21
CA CYS A 296 5.64 -6.15 -0.52
C CYS A 296 6.10 -4.95 0.30
N THR A 297 6.75 -5.21 1.45
CA THR A 297 7.24 -4.20 2.37
C THR A 297 8.68 -4.50 2.79
N ARG A 298 9.56 -3.49 2.77
CA ARG A 298 10.94 -3.56 3.26
C ARG A 298 11.26 -2.33 4.12
N PRO A 299 12.27 -2.40 5.02
CA PRO A 299 12.73 -1.22 5.73
C PRO A 299 13.34 -0.20 4.75
N VAL A 300 13.39 1.06 5.17
CA VAL A 300 14.05 2.15 4.44
C VAL A 300 15.33 2.57 5.14
N LEU A 301 16.29 3.08 4.38
CA LEU A 301 17.52 3.63 4.94
C LEU A 301 17.27 5.03 5.55
N PRO A 302 18.15 5.50 6.45
CA PRO A 302 18.09 6.88 6.92
C PRO A 302 18.03 7.87 5.74
N GLY A 303 17.06 8.79 5.78
CA GLY A 303 16.85 9.80 4.74
C GLY A 303 16.05 9.34 3.52
N GLN A 304 15.83 8.03 3.31
CA GLN A 304 14.92 7.55 2.26
C GLN A 304 13.47 7.85 2.58
N HIS A 305 12.67 8.12 1.55
CA HIS A 305 11.26 8.38 1.72
C HIS A 305 10.51 7.11 2.14
N GLU A 306 9.52 7.20 3.05
CA GLU A 306 8.81 6.02 3.59
C GLU A 306 8.18 5.12 2.52
N ARG A 307 7.72 5.72 1.41
CA ARG A 307 7.14 5.00 0.27
C ARG A 307 8.14 4.15 -0.50
N GLU A 308 9.45 4.39 -0.38
CA GLU A 308 10.51 3.58 -1.00
C GLU A 308 10.58 2.16 -0.43
N GLY A 309 10.00 1.94 0.76
CA GLY A 309 9.84 0.62 1.37
C GLY A 309 8.69 -0.20 0.77
N ARG A 310 7.85 0.38 -0.08
CA ARG A 310 6.62 -0.24 -0.61
C ARG A 310 6.72 -0.49 -2.10
N TRP A 311 6.44 -1.72 -2.52
CA TRP A 311 6.47 -2.12 -3.95
C TRP A 311 7.73 -1.59 -4.65
N TRP A 312 8.89 -1.75 -4.02
CA TRP A 312 10.15 -1.10 -4.41
C TRP A 312 10.63 -1.47 -5.82
N TRP A 313 10.11 -2.56 -6.39
CA TRP A 313 10.38 -3.01 -7.75
C TRP A 313 9.54 -2.30 -8.81
N GLU A 314 8.42 -1.69 -8.41
CA GLU A 314 7.56 -0.85 -9.25
C GLU A 314 8.06 0.60 -9.25
N ASP A 315 7.62 1.38 -10.22
CA ASP A 315 7.97 2.80 -10.29
C ASP A 315 6.97 3.66 -9.48
N ALA A 316 7.45 4.81 -9.00
CA ALA A 316 6.76 5.85 -8.23
C ALA A 316 5.23 5.93 -8.37
N LYS A 317 4.75 6.14 -9.60
CA LYS A 317 3.32 6.34 -9.89
C LYS A 317 2.46 5.11 -9.67
N ALA A 318 3.05 3.93 -9.86
CA ALA A 318 2.35 2.67 -9.74
C ALA A 318 2.18 2.28 -8.26
N LYS A 319 2.96 2.86 -7.34
CA LYS A 319 3.01 2.52 -5.92
C LYS A 319 1.81 3.04 -5.11
N GLU A 320 0.62 3.24 -5.69
CA GLU A 320 -0.59 3.53 -4.91
C GLU A 320 -1.45 2.29 -4.75
N CYS A 321 -1.94 2.10 -3.52
CA CYS A 321 -2.80 0.97 -3.23
C CYS A 321 -4.13 1.10 -3.99
N GLY A 322 -4.63 -0.01 -4.52
CA GLY A 322 -5.95 -0.09 -5.16
C GLY A 322 -7.11 0.51 -4.35
N LEU A 323 -6.97 0.62 -3.03
CA LEU A 323 -7.98 1.23 -2.14
C LEU A 323 -8.17 2.74 -2.32
N HIS A 324 -7.18 3.44 -2.89
CA HIS A 324 -7.14 4.90 -2.88
C HIS A 324 -6.87 5.50 -4.27
N LYS A 325 -7.02 4.70 -5.32
CA LYS A 325 -6.73 5.11 -6.70
C LYS A 325 -7.59 6.26 -7.20
N GLY A 326 -8.78 6.46 -6.63
CA GLY A 326 -9.67 7.57 -6.98
C GLY A 326 -9.16 8.95 -6.55
N ASN A 327 -8.14 9.01 -5.68
CA ASN A 327 -7.48 10.26 -5.32
C ASN A 327 -6.53 10.78 -6.42
N LEU A 328 -6.26 9.98 -7.45
CA LEU A 328 -5.49 10.41 -8.61
C LEU A 328 -6.44 11.14 -9.57
N LYS A 329 -6.22 12.43 -9.81
CA LYS A 329 -6.98 13.17 -10.83
C LYS A 329 -6.83 12.45 -12.18
N GLN A 330 -7.93 11.89 -12.70
CA GLN A 330 -7.98 11.49 -14.10
C GLN A 330 -7.87 12.78 -14.91
N GLY A 331 -6.86 12.88 -15.77
CA GLY A 331 -6.77 13.98 -16.72
C GLY A 331 -8.11 14.08 -17.46
N GLU A 332 -8.72 15.26 -17.40
CA GLU A 332 -10.04 15.54 -17.95
C GLU A 332 -10.15 15.04 -19.38
N ALA A 333 -10.96 14.00 -19.58
CA ALA A 333 -11.47 13.66 -20.88
C ALA A 333 -12.48 14.74 -21.25
N VAL A 334 -12.06 15.71 -22.06
CA VAL A 334 -12.93 16.73 -22.63
C VAL A 334 -14.01 16.02 -23.47
N THR A 335 -15.20 15.87 -22.90
CA THR A 335 -16.42 15.53 -23.62
C THR A 335 -16.85 16.73 -24.46
N LEU A 336 -16.48 16.73 -25.74
CA LEU A 336 -17.04 17.63 -26.73
C LEU A 336 -18.43 17.13 -27.14
N ASN A 337 -19.47 17.74 -26.55
CA ASN A 337 -20.82 17.64 -27.09
C ASN A 337 -20.91 18.47 -28.37
N GLY A 338 -21.40 17.83 -29.44
CA GLY A 338 -21.49 18.43 -30.77
C GLY A 338 -22.63 19.43 -30.93
N ASN A 339 -22.41 20.39 -31.83
CA ASN A 339 -23.37 20.76 -32.87
C ASN A 339 -22.74 21.72 -33.92
N GLY A 340 -22.81 21.31 -35.20
CA GLY A 340 -23.11 22.23 -36.31
C GLY A 340 -21.97 22.88 -37.10
N ASN A 341 -21.60 22.21 -38.20
CA ASN A 341 -21.24 22.75 -39.54
C ASN A 341 -20.06 23.70 -39.74
N GLY A 342 -19.07 23.21 -40.50
CA GLY A 342 -18.13 24.03 -41.29
C GLY A 342 -16.90 23.25 -41.73
N LEU A 343 -16.90 22.73 -42.97
CA LEU A 343 -15.74 22.13 -43.62
C LEU A 343 -14.57 23.12 -43.71
N ALA A 344 -13.44 22.79 -43.10
CA ALA A 344 -12.11 23.14 -43.62
C ALA A 344 -11.08 22.15 -43.05
N GLN A 345 -10.51 21.32 -43.95
CA GLN A 345 -9.37 20.47 -43.66
C GLN A 345 -8.18 21.31 -43.18
N SER A 346 -7.71 21.05 -41.97
CA SER A 346 -6.33 21.38 -41.60
C SER A 346 -5.77 20.26 -40.72
N ASN A 347 -4.71 19.61 -41.22
CA ASN A 347 -3.86 18.71 -40.46
C ASN A 347 -3.12 19.53 -39.39
N GLY A 348 -3.45 19.33 -38.12
CA GLY A 348 -2.77 19.96 -37.00
C GLY A 348 -2.77 19.01 -35.81
N ASN A 349 -1.64 18.34 -35.58
CA ASN A 349 -1.37 17.57 -34.38
C ASN A 349 -1.33 18.56 -33.21
N ALA A 350 -2.37 18.61 -32.37
CA ALA A 350 -2.42 19.52 -31.23
C ALA A 350 -1.33 19.13 -30.22
N THR A 351 -0.20 19.84 -30.26
CA THR A 351 0.92 19.66 -29.32
C THR A 351 0.52 20.17 -27.95
N VAL A 352 0.40 19.27 -26.99
CA VAL A 352 0.33 19.62 -25.56
C VAL A 352 1.59 20.41 -25.20
N PRO A 353 1.48 21.58 -24.55
CA PRO A 353 2.64 22.41 -24.21
C PRO A 353 3.64 21.66 -23.33
N ASP A 354 4.92 21.88 -23.60
CA ASP A 354 6.05 21.26 -22.91
C ASP A 354 6.21 21.85 -21.51
N ILE A 355 6.20 21.00 -20.48
CA ILE A 355 6.18 21.43 -19.08
C ILE A 355 7.54 21.92 -18.58
N PHE A 356 8.68 21.43 -19.09
CA PHE A 356 9.96 21.89 -18.56
C PHE A 356 10.53 23.05 -19.40
N ASN A 357 10.65 24.27 -18.84
CA ASN A 357 11.21 25.40 -19.59
C ASN A 357 12.45 26.00 -18.90
N SER A 358 13.64 25.76 -19.47
CA SER A 358 14.89 26.40 -19.06
C SER A 358 15.92 26.37 -20.20
N GLN A 359 16.77 27.40 -20.28
CA GLN A 359 17.89 27.46 -21.24
C GLN A 359 18.97 26.42 -20.95
N ASN A 360 19.07 25.95 -19.70
CA ASN A 360 20.06 24.96 -19.27
C ASN A 360 19.57 23.52 -19.42
N LEU A 361 18.38 23.33 -19.99
CA LEU A 361 17.75 22.03 -20.16
C LEU A 361 17.65 21.64 -21.64
N VAL A 362 18.36 20.57 -22.00
CA VAL A 362 18.40 20.10 -23.39
C VAL A 362 17.19 19.21 -23.71
N THR A 363 16.41 19.56 -24.72
CA THR A 363 15.35 18.69 -25.26
C THR A 363 15.95 17.63 -26.18
N LEU A 364 15.83 16.36 -25.80
CA LEU A 364 16.30 15.24 -26.62
C LEU A 364 15.20 14.77 -27.56
N THR A 365 15.57 14.54 -28.81
CA THR A 365 14.78 13.78 -29.78
C THR A 365 15.07 12.29 -29.64
N ARG A 366 14.27 11.46 -30.32
CA ARG A 366 14.48 10.01 -30.34
C ARG A 366 15.88 9.60 -30.82
N PRO A 367 16.42 10.15 -31.93
CA PRO A 367 17.83 9.91 -32.28
C PRO A 367 18.82 10.37 -31.21
N GLY A 368 18.55 11.50 -30.54
CA GLY A 368 19.41 12.04 -29.48
C GLY A 368 19.56 11.09 -28.30
N ILE A 369 18.44 10.56 -27.77
CA ILE A 369 18.48 9.61 -26.65
C ILE A 369 19.03 8.24 -27.06
N GLU A 370 18.77 7.80 -28.29
CA GLU A 370 19.37 6.56 -28.83
C GLU A 370 20.89 6.65 -28.89
N ASN A 371 21.41 7.79 -29.35
CA ASN A 371 22.84 8.03 -29.37
C ASN A 371 23.42 8.04 -27.96
N LEU A 372 22.78 8.73 -27.01
CA LEU A 372 23.22 8.71 -25.61
C LEU A 372 23.29 7.28 -25.05
N ALA A 373 22.28 6.44 -25.32
CA ALA A 373 22.22 5.07 -24.83
C ALA A 373 23.25 4.11 -25.48
N ARG A 374 23.76 4.43 -26.67
CA ARG A 374 24.74 3.59 -27.39
C ARG A 374 26.20 3.97 -27.13
N LEU A 375 26.48 5.21 -26.73
CA LEU A 375 27.86 5.69 -26.55
C LEU A 375 28.53 5.04 -25.33
N GLU A 376 29.65 4.37 -25.57
CA GLU A 376 30.55 3.82 -24.53
C GLU A 376 31.36 4.92 -23.84
N SER A 377 31.68 5.99 -24.55
CA SER A 377 32.44 7.13 -24.04
C SER A 377 31.81 8.45 -24.48
N ARG A 378 31.65 9.38 -23.53
CA ARG A 378 30.98 10.68 -23.68
C ARG A 378 31.90 11.79 -23.17
N LYS A 379 31.83 12.97 -23.78
CA LYS A 379 32.57 14.17 -23.31
C LYS A 379 32.10 14.61 -21.92
N GLU A 380 30.80 14.58 -21.70
CA GLU A 380 30.13 15.02 -20.48
C GLU A 380 29.11 13.94 -20.07
N PRO A 381 28.90 13.69 -18.76
CA PRO A 381 27.80 12.86 -18.30
C PRO A 381 26.47 13.62 -18.46
N TRP A 382 25.37 12.86 -18.58
CA TRP A 382 24.05 13.42 -18.78
C TRP A 382 23.08 12.97 -17.69
N LEU A 383 22.35 13.91 -17.11
CA LEU A 383 21.15 13.62 -16.34
C LEU A 383 19.93 13.83 -17.24
N VAL A 384 19.14 12.78 -17.44
CA VAL A 384 17.99 12.81 -18.35
C VAL A 384 16.72 12.44 -17.59
N VAL A 385 15.68 13.29 -17.69
CA VAL A 385 14.32 12.95 -17.28
C VAL A 385 13.52 12.40 -18.47
N LEU A 386 12.93 11.22 -18.30
CA LEU A 386 11.89 10.68 -19.15
C LEU A 386 10.54 11.15 -18.59
N TYR A 387 9.77 11.92 -19.36
CA TYR A 387 8.53 12.55 -18.88
C TYR A 387 7.39 12.45 -19.89
N ALA A 388 6.20 12.85 -19.44
CA ALA A 388 5.03 13.06 -20.28
C ALA A 388 4.34 14.37 -19.84
N PRO A 389 3.88 15.24 -20.75
CA PRO A 389 3.29 16.54 -20.36
C PRO A 389 2.04 16.42 -19.48
N TRP A 390 1.22 15.38 -19.69
CA TRP A 390 0.01 15.09 -18.89
C TRP A 390 0.31 14.50 -17.50
N CYS A 391 1.57 14.26 -17.17
CA CYS A 391 1.95 13.63 -15.92
C CYS A 391 2.02 14.63 -14.77
N GLN A 392 1.10 14.53 -13.81
CA GLN A 392 1.11 15.35 -12.59
C GLN A 392 2.40 15.23 -11.76
N PHE A 393 3.03 14.06 -11.73
CA PHE A 393 4.31 13.87 -11.04
C PHE A 393 5.50 14.53 -11.75
N CYS A 394 5.40 14.72 -13.07
CA CYS A 394 6.41 15.44 -13.83
C CYS A 394 6.22 16.94 -13.63
N GLN A 395 4.96 17.39 -13.62
CA GLN A 395 4.58 18.76 -13.30
C GLN A 395 5.02 19.14 -11.88
N ALA A 396 4.76 18.28 -10.88
CA ALA A 396 5.18 18.51 -9.49
C ALA A 396 6.72 18.57 -9.31
N MET A 397 7.47 17.92 -10.18
CA MET A 397 8.95 17.95 -10.17
C MET A 397 9.54 19.09 -10.99
N GLU A 398 8.73 19.75 -11.83
CA GLU A 398 9.17 20.69 -12.85
C GLU A 398 10.13 21.74 -12.32
N GLU A 399 9.70 22.47 -11.29
CA GLU A 399 10.46 23.54 -10.67
C GLU A 399 11.80 23.03 -10.12
N SER A 400 11.79 21.93 -9.38
CA SER A 400 13.01 21.35 -8.81
C SER A 400 14.00 20.88 -9.88
N TYR A 401 13.51 20.31 -10.98
CA TYR A 401 14.38 19.83 -12.06
C TYR A 401 14.95 20.99 -12.89
N VAL A 402 14.18 22.07 -13.09
CA VAL A 402 14.65 23.31 -13.71
C VAL A 402 15.72 23.98 -12.86
N GLN A 403 15.46 24.16 -11.56
CA GLN A 403 16.46 24.73 -10.63
C GLN A 403 17.74 23.89 -10.56
N LEU A 404 17.63 22.56 -10.62
CA LEU A 404 18.76 21.65 -10.73
C LEU A 404 19.59 21.90 -12.00
N ALA A 405 18.92 22.03 -13.15
CA ALA A 405 19.58 22.30 -14.42
C ALA A 405 20.39 23.62 -14.37
N ASP A 406 19.82 24.65 -13.75
CA ASP A 406 20.49 25.94 -13.58
C ASP A 406 21.68 25.84 -12.62
N LYS A 407 21.58 25.07 -11.52
CA LYS A 407 22.71 24.82 -10.61
C LYS A 407 23.84 24.01 -11.24
N LEU A 408 23.53 23.13 -12.18
CA LEU A 408 24.52 22.32 -12.91
C LEU A 408 25.08 23.04 -14.16
N ALA A 409 24.55 24.21 -14.49
CA ALA A 409 25.09 25.02 -15.59
C ALA A 409 26.58 25.32 -15.35
N GLY A 410 27.43 24.92 -16.30
CA GLY A 410 28.88 25.09 -16.18
C GLY A 410 29.60 24.06 -15.29
N SER A 411 28.88 23.13 -14.65
CA SER A 411 29.52 22.09 -13.81
C SER A 411 30.11 20.92 -14.60
N GLY A 412 30.01 20.94 -15.93
CA GLY A 412 30.42 19.85 -16.81
C GLY A 412 29.46 18.64 -16.84
N VAL A 413 28.27 18.76 -16.27
CA VAL A 413 27.17 17.78 -16.37
C VAL A 413 26.08 18.38 -17.24
N LYS A 414 25.60 17.65 -18.25
CA LYS A 414 24.47 18.09 -19.08
C LYS A 414 23.15 17.62 -18.48
N VAL A 415 22.17 18.50 -18.42
CA VAL A 415 20.81 18.15 -17.97
C VAL A 415 19.88 18.19 -19.16
N ALA A 416 19.06 17.16 -19.31
CA ALA A 416 18.21 16.98 -20.46
C ALA A 416 16.85 16.38 -20.08
N LYS A 417 15.92 16.49 -21.03
CA LYS A 417 14.59 15.91 -20.97
C LYS A 417 14.28 15.14 -22.25
N PHE A 418 13.51 14.08 -22.11
CA PHE A 418 13.01 13.28 -23.24
C PHE A 418 11.53 12.98 -23.01
N GLN A 419 10.68 13.48 -23.90
CA GLN A 419 9.26 13.16 -23.89
C GLN A 419 9.08 11.71 -24.34
N ALA A 420 8.68 10.85 -23.40
CA ALA A 420 8.68 9.39 -23.56
C ALA A 420 7.28 8.79 -23.57
N ASP A 421 6.24 9.59 -23.88
CA ASP A 421 4.88 9.11 -24.13
C ASP A 421 4.60 8.95 -25.63
N GLY A 422 3.33 8.67 -25.98
CA GLY A 422 2.92 8.39 -27.36
C GLY A 422 3.76 7.28 -28.01
N GLU A 423 4.24 7.53 -29.22
CA GLU A 423 5.06 6.59 -30.02
C GLU A 423 6.43 6.27 -29.39
N GLN A 424 6.91 7.09 -28.45
CA GLN A 424 8.22 6.89 -27.82
C GLN A 424 8.18 5.93 -26.62
N LYS A 425 6.98 5.62 -26.12
CA LYS A 425 6.77 4.87 -24.88
C LYS A 425 7.32 3.45 -24.91
N GLU A 426 7.07 2.71 -25.98
CA GLU A 426 7.48 1.31 -26.10
C GLU A 426 9.00 1.16 -26.14
N TYR A 427 9.68 2.07 -26.82
CA TYR A 427 11.14 2.13 -26.79
C TYR A 427 11.67 2.50 -25.42
N ALA A 428 11.11 3.54 -24.79
CA ALA A 428 11.58 3.96 -23.48
C ALA A 428 11.43 2.82 -22.46
N LYS A 429 10.36 2.02 -22.53
CA LYS A 429 10.20 0.81 -21.71
C LYS A 429 11.30 -0.22 -21.98
N GLN A 430 11.56 -0.53 -23.26
CA GLN A 430 12.50 -1.59 -23.64
C GLN A 430 13.97 -1.21 -23.47
N LYS A 431 14.32 0.06 -23.67
CA LYS A 431 15.72 0.51 -23.78
C LYS A 431 16.16 1.48 -22.70
N LEU A 432 15.22 2.17 -22.06
CA LEU A 432 15.51 3.23 -21.08
C LEU A 432 14.91 2.95 -19.70
N GLN A 433 14.59 1.69 -19.40
CA GLN A 433 14.11 1.26 -18.08
C GLN A 433 12.86 2.03 -17.58
N LEU A 434 12.07 2.57 -18.51
CA LEU A 434 10.83 3.28 -18.20
C LEU A 434 9.78 2.27 -17.74
N LYS A 435 9.31 2.36 -16.49
CA LYS A 435 8.07 1.68 -16.07
C LYS A 435 6.97 2.71 -15.74
N SER A 436 7.33 3.90 -15.26
CA SER A 436 6.44 5.05 -15.08
C SER A 436 7.19 6.39 -15.19
N PHE A 437 6.45 7.51 -15.25
CA PHE A 437 7.03 8.86 -15.29
C PHE A 437 6.99 9.56 -13.91
N PRO A 438 7.86 10.55 -13.63
CA PRO A 438 9.14 10.72 -14.30
C PRO A 438 10.06 9.53 -14.00
N THR A 439 10.88 9.15 -14.98
CA THR A 439 12.04 8.27 -14.76
C THR A 439 13.29 9.10 -14.99
N ILE A 440 14.20 9.13 -14.01
CA ILE A 440 15.47 9.88 -14.14
C ILE A 440 16.61 8.90 -14.32
N LEU A 441 17.43 9.16 -15.33
CA LEU A 441 18.58 8.36 -15.70
C LEU A 441 19.84 9.23 -15.69
N PHE A 442 20.89 8.75 -15.06
CA PHE A 442 22.23 9.31 -15.17
C PHE A 442 23.06 8.48 -16.14
N PHE A 443 23.65 9.13 -17.13
CA PHE A 443 24.48 8.56 -18.18
C PHE A 443 25.95 8.95 -17.92
N PRO A 444 26.78 8.06 -17.34
CA PRO A 444 28.18 8.38 -16.97
C PRO A 444 29.09 8.65 -18.17
N LYS A 445 30.28 9.24 -17.98
CA LYS A 445 31.20 9.50 -19.10
C LYS A 445 31.67 8.23 -19.82
N HIS A 446 31.91 7.14 -19.10
CA HIS A 446 32.57 5.94 -19.62
C HIS A 446 31.73 4.67 -19.43
N SER A 447 30.41 4.77 -19.62
CA SER A 447 29.49 3.64 -19.50
C SER A 447 28.32 3.77 -20.47
N THR A 448 28.01 2.69 -21.19
CA THR A 448 26.79 2.58 -21.99
C THR A 448 25.54 2.45 -21.12
N GLN A 449 25.67 1.86 -19.92
CA GLN A 449 24.54 1.60 -19.04
C GLN A 449 24.15 2.85 -18.25
N PRO A 450 22.90 3.33 -18.38
CA PRO A 450 22.40 4.40 -17.52
C PRO A 450 22.12 3.88 -16.11
N ILE A 451 22.38 4.73 -15.12
CA ILE A 451 22.08 4.52 -13.71
C ILE A 451 20.73 5.19 -13.41
N LYS A 452 19.73 4.38 -13.04
CA LYS A 452 18.41 4.90 -12.66
C LYS A 452 18.48 5.54 -11.29
N TYR A 453 17.92 6.75 -11.14
CA TYR A 453 17.79 7.41 -9.85
C TYR A 453 16.75 6.65 -8.99
N PRO A 454 17.16 6.09 -7.82
CA PRO A 454 16.32 5.12 -7.11
C PRO A 454 15.32 5.74 -6.13
N SER A 455 15.56 6.98 -5.68
CA SER A 455 14.72 7.62 -4.66
C SER A 455 13.44 8.19 -5.23
N GLU A 456 12.42 8.35 -4.39
CA GLU A 456 11.18 9.07 -4.72
C GLU A 456 11.27 10.58 -4.48
N LYS A 457 12.28 11.04 -3.73
CA LYS A 457 12.52 12.47 -3.49
C LYS A 457 12.99 13.15 -4.77
N ARG A 458 12.25 14.15 -5.22
CA ARG A 458 12.52 14.90 -6.46
C ARG A 458 12.91 16.36 -6.22
N ASP A 459 13.22 16.71 -4.98
CA ASP A 459 13.78 18.02 -4.62
C ASP A 459 15.21 18.19 -5.16
N VAL A 460 15.62 19.46 -5.27
CA VAL A 460 16.92 19.86 -5.81
C VAL A 460 18.08 19.19 -5.08
N ASP A 461 18.02 19.12 -3.75
CA ASP A 461 19.12 18.63 -2.93
C ASP A 461 19.33 17.12 -3.13
N SER A 462 18.24 16.35 -3.15
CA SER A 462 18.28 14.91 -3.40
C SER A 462 18.81 14.59 -4.80
N LEU A 463 18.39 15.35 -5.82
CA LEU A 463 18.88 15.20 -7.19
C LEU A 463 20.35 15.61 -7.34
N MET A 464 20.77 16.71 -6.70
CA MET A 464 22.16 17.15 -6.65
C MET A 464 23.06 16.11 -5.97
N ALA A 465 22.62 15.55 -4.84
CA ALA A 465 23.35 14.50 -4.14
C ALA A 465 23.57 13.27 -5.04
N PHE A 466 22.54 12.86 -5.78
CA PHE A 466 22.65 11.78 -6.75
C PHE A 466 23.66 12.10 -7.87
N VAL A 467 23.57 13.27 -8.50
CA VAL A 467 24.51 13.68 -9.56
C VAL A 467 25.95 13.73 -9.02
N ASN A 468 26.15 14.28 -7.83
CA ASN A 468 27.46 14.40 -7.20
C ASN A 468 28.10 13.05 -6.88
N ALA A 469 27.29 12.00 -6.65
CA ALA A 469 27.80 10.65 -6.40
C ALA A 469 28.40 9.98 -7.65
N PHE A 470 28.10 10.47 -8.87
CA PHE A 470 28.48 9.81 -10.12
C PHE A 470 29.19 10.72 -11.16
N ARG A 471 29.33 12.02 -10.91
CA ARG A 471 29.91 12.98 -11.86
C ARG A 471 31.44 12.98 -11.92
#